data_AF-A0A0B5EXK4-F1
#
_entry.id   AF-A0A0B5EXK4-F1
#
_cell.length_a   1.000
_cell.length_b   1.000
_cell.length_c   1.000
_cell.angle_alpha   90.00
_cell.angle_beta   90.00
_cell.angle_gamma   90.00
#
_symmetry.space_group_name_H-M   'P 1'
#
loop_
_entity.id
_entity.type
_entity.pdbx_description
1 polymer ?
#
loop_
_entity_poly.entity_id
_entity_poly.type
_entity_poly.pdbx_seq_one_letter_code
_entity_poly.pdbx_strand_id
1 'polypeptide(L)'
;MTKIRKTFAVLAGASAVFALQQSAAIADPVTPDHAVITCASASFYANYDSAGGPTGLKRTLPQGDKVGHTRGAHPVYNGWAATFDFGPNDWGYVRVECLGGYGSW
;
A
#
# COMPACT_ATOMS: atom_id res chain seq x y z
N MET A 1 10.31 -57.96 -49.56
CA MET A 1 9.32 -57.20 -48.75
C MET A 1 10.08 -56.31 -47.77
N THR A 2 10.05 -55.00 -48.02
CA THR A 2 10.78 -53.96 -47.29
C THR A 2 10.09 -53.63 -45.97
N LYS A 3 10.80 -53.68 -44.84
CA LYS A 3 10.45 -52.87 -43.65
C LYS A 3 11.71 -52.37 -42.95
N ILE A 4 12.10 -51.15 -43.32
CA ILE A 4 13.02 -50.30 -42.58
C ILE A 4 12.32 -49.88 -41.27
N ARG A 5 12.97 -50.10 -40.12
CA ARG A 5 12.52 -49.55 -38.83
C ARG A 5 13.62 -48.69 -38.21
N LYS A 6 13.51 -47.40 -38.58
CA LYS A 6 13.89 -46.14 -37.91
C LYS A 6 14.72 -46.24 -36.62
N THR A 7 15.94 -45.74 -36.70
CA THR A 7 16.69 -45.11 -35.61
C THR A 7 15.95 -43.86 -35.11
N PHE A 8 15.80 -43.69 -33.80
CA PHE A 8 15.70 -42.38 -33.13
C PHE A 8 16.19 -42.52 -31.69
N ALA A 9 17.41 -42.02 -31.45
CA ALA A 9 17.88 -41.66 -30.12
C ALA A 9 17.39 -40.25 -29.81
N VAL A 10 16.70 -40.04 -28.68
CA VAL A 10 16.61 -38.71 -28.05
C VAL A 10 16.55 -38.93 -26.55
N LEU A 11 17.54 -38.36 -25.85
CA LEU A 11 17.60 -38.27 -24.39
C LEU A 11 16.31 -37.61 -23.86
N ALA A 12 15.47 -38.39 -23.20
CA ALA A 12 14.33 -37.88 -22.45
C ALA A 12 14.64 -38.07 -20.96
N GLY A 13 15.20 -37.05 -20.31
CA GLY A 13 15.41 -37.13 -18.87
C GLY A 13 16.36 -36.09 -18.31
N ALA A 14 15.98 -34.81 -18.33
CA ALA A 14 16.39 -33.81 -17.34
C ALA A 14 15.67 -32.48 -17.61
N SER A 15 14.34 -32.45 -17.53
CA SER A 15 13.55 -31.22 -17.59
C SER A 15 12.60 -31.11 -16.40
N ALA A 16 13.10 -31.40 -15.20
CA ALA A 16 12.36 -31.17 -13.97
C ALA A 16 13.39 -30.85 -12.90
N VAL A 17 13.58 -29.57 -12.59
CA VAL A 17 13.52 -28.95 -11.24
C VAL A 17 14.08 -27.52 -11.39
N PHE A 18 13.27 -26.60 -11.93
CA PHE A 18 13.39 -25.19 -11.59
C PHE A 18 12.03 -24.76 -11.03
N ALA A 19 11.64 -25.41 -9.93
CA ALA A 19 10.67 -24.83 -9.02
C ALA A 19 11.36 -23.62 -8.37
N LEU A 20 11.28 -22.47 -9.05
CA LEU A 20 11.65 -21.18 -8.49
C LEU A 20 10.89 -21.03 -7.18
N GLN A 21 11.58 -21.21 -6.06
CA GLN A 21 11.16 -20.70 -4.76
C GLN A 21 11.14 -19.18 -4.86
N GLN A 22 10.08 -18.63 -5.47
CA GLN A 22 9.77 -17.22 -5.36
C GLN A 22 9.22 -17.02 -3.95
N SER A 23 10.12 -16.66 -3.03
CA SER A 23 9.72 -16.10 -1.75
C SER A 23 8.77 -14.95 -2.02
N ALA A 24 7.59 -14.95 -1.40
CA ALA A 24 6.68 -13.82 -1.49
C ALA A 24 7.44 -12.57 -1.02
N ALA A 25 7.48 -11.53 -1.85
CA ALA A 25 8.06 -10.26 -1.45
C ALA A 25 7.16 -9.65 -0.37
N ILE A 26 7.61 -9.72 0.88
CA ILE A 26 7.01 -8.98 1.98
C ILE A 26 7.66 -7.60 1.92
N ALA A 27 6.88 -6.57 1.61
CA ALA A 27 7.35 -5.21 1.75
C ALA A 27 7.52 -4.91 3.24
N ASP A 28 8.66 -4.36 3.62
CA ASP A 28 8.86 -3.89 4.98
C ASP A 28 7.79 -2.85 5.33
N PRO A 29 7.20 -2.91 6.54
CA PRO A 29 6.22 -1.92 6.95
C PRO A 29 6.87 -0.53 6.94
N VAL A 30 6.39 0.33 6.06
CA VAL A 30 6.88 1.69 5.95
C VAL A 30 6.36 2.48 7.16
N THR A 31 7.29 2.97 7.99
CA THR A 31 6.92 3.87 9.07
C THR A 31 6.36 5.16 8.46
N PRO A 32 5.20 5.67 8.93
CA PRO A 32 4.64 6.90 8.39
C PRO A 32 5.59 8.08 8.55
N ASP A 33 5.88 8.77 7.46
CA ASP A 33 6.56 10.06 7.50
C ASP A 33 5.70 11.04 8.30
N HIS A 34 6.32 11.75 9.23
CA HIS A 34 5.65 12.77 10.00
C HIS A 34 5.16 13.91 9.11
N ALA A 35 3.93 14.33 9.37
CA ALA A 35 3.23 15.44 8.74
C ALA A 35 2.35 16.13 9.79
N VAL A 36 1.76 17.25 9.40
CA VAL A 36 0.81 17.99 10.22
C VAL A 36 -0.43 18.34 9.42
N ILE A 37 -1.55 18.52 10.12
CA ILE A 37 -2.76 19.08 9.53
C ILE A 37 -2.54 20.58 9.26
N THR A 38 -2.60 20.99 8.00
CA THR A 38 -2.40 22.39 7.58
C THR A 38 -3.70 23.16 7.39
N CYS A 39 -4.80 22.45 7.11
CA CYS A 39 -6.14 23.03 7.09
C CYS A 39 -6.56 23.48 8.49
N ALA A 40 -7.44 24.49 8.58
CA ALA A 40 -8.02 24.92 9.85
C ALA A 40 -8.69 23.77 10.61
N SER A 41 -9.34 22.87 9.87
CA SER A 41 -9.88 21.60 10.36
C SER A 41 -9.90 20.54 9.25
N ALA A 42 -9.72 19.28 9.62
CA ALA A 42 -9.76 18.13 8.70
C ALA A 42 -10.59 16.98 9.29
N SER A 43 -11.53 16.45 8.52
CA SER A 43 -12.28 15.25 8.92
C SER A 43 -11.41 14.00 8.80
N PHE A 44 -11.43 13.15 9.82
CA PHE A 44 -10.71 11.89 9.87
C PHE A 44 -11.67 10.70 9.89
N TYR A 45 -11.64 9.90 8.83
CA TYR A 45 -12.55 8.77 8.62
C TYR A 45 -11.86 7.44 8.87
N ALA A 46 -12.61 6.45 9.35
CA ALA A 46 -12.09 5.13 9.67
C ALA A 46 -11.66 4.35 8.42
N ASN A 47 -12.34 4.56 7.29
CA ASN A 47 -12.05 3.83 6.07
C ASN A 47 -12.40 4.64 4.82
N TYR A 48 -11.96 4.15 3.67
CA TYR A 48 -12.35 4.63 2.34
C TYR A 48 -12.86 3.45 1.51
N ASP A 49 -14.06 3.61 0.95
CA ASP A 49 -14.63 2.69 -0.03
C ASP A 49 -14.49 3.28 -1.44
N SER A 50 -14.00 2.49 -2.38
CA SER A 50 -13.75 2.96 -3.75
C SER A 50 -15.03 3.34 -4.50
N ALA A 51 -16.19 2.83 -4.10
CA ALA A 51 -17.47 3.19 -4.69
C ALA A 51 -18.16 4.36 -3.98
N GLY A 52 -18.11 4.40 -2.64
CA GLY A 52 -18.84 5.37 -1.81
C GLY A 52 -18.02 6.52 -1.22
N GLY A 53 -16.69 6.45 -1.26
CA GLY A 53 -15.80 7.44 -0.65
C GLY A 53 -15.48 7.18 0.84
N PRO A 54 -15.14 8.21 1.63
CA PRO A 54 -14.77 8.05 3.04
C PRO A 54 -15.96 7.60 3.89
N THR A 55 -15.74 6.69 4.83
CA THR A 55 -16.78 6.12 5.70
C THR A 55 -16.35 6.07 7.16
N GLY A 56 -17.34 6.15 8.06
CA GLY A 56 -17.13 6.09 9.51
C GLY A 56 -16.30 7.27 10.03
N LEU A 57 -16.87 8.48 10.06
CA LEU A 57 -16.21 9.65 10.65
C LEU A 57 -15.81 9.33 12.09
N LYS A 58 -14.51 9.39 12.39
CA LYS A 58 -13.98 9.16 13.74
C LYS A 58 -13.93 10.45 14.54
N ARG A 59 -13.34 11.49 13.95
CA ARG A 59 -13.10 12.78 14.60
C ARG A 59 -12.77 13.87 13.57
N THR A 60 -12.62 15.10 14.06
CA THR A 60 -12.05 16.22 13.31
C THR A 60 -10.70 16.56 13.94
N LEU A 61 -9.69 16.72 13.10
CA LEU A 61 -8.34 17.10 13.49
C LEU A 61 -8.17 18.61 13.26
N PRO A 62 -7.91 19.44 14.29
CA PRO A 62 -7.56 20.84 14.11
C PRO A 62 -6.20 21.03 13.41
N GLN A 63 -5.98 22.25 12.91
CA GLN A 63 -4.68 22.66 12.38
C GLN A 63 -3.55 22.41 13.39
N GLY A 64 -2.45 21.84 12.91
CA GLY A 64 -1.25 21.55 13.68
C GLY A 64 -1.20 20.14 14.28
N ASP A 65 -2.30 19.39 14.24
CA ASP A 65 -2.35 18.00 14.70
C ASP A 65 -1.29 17.14 14.01
N LYS A 66 -0.65 16.27 14.80
CA LYS A 66 0.47 15.44 14.37
C LYS A 66 -0.05 14.17 13.74
N VAL A 67 0.26 14.01 12.46
CA VAL A 67 -0.21 12.89 11.65
C VAL A 67 0.93 12.31 10.82
N GLY A 68 0.69 11.16 10.20
CA GLY A 68 1.69 10.43 9.44
C GLY A 68 1.17 10.00 8.08
N HIS A 69 1.93 10.27 7.03
CA HIS A 69 1.64 9.78 5.67
C HIS A 69 2.93 9.73 4.83
N THR A 70 3.34 8.54 4.40
CA THR A 70 4.50 8.38 3.51
C THR A 70 4.08 8.45 2.06
N ARG A 71 4.48 9.53 1.37
CA ARG A 71 4.13 9.77 -0.04
C ARG A 71 4.71 8.68 -0.92
N GLY A 72 3.88 8.09 -1.79
CA GLY A 72 4.27 7.00 -2.68
C GLY A 72 4.27 5.61 -2.04
N ALA A 73 4.12 5.50 -0.71
CA ALA A 73 3.97 4.23 0.00
C ALA A 73 2.54 4.04 0.53
N HIS A 74 1.94 5.08 1.09
CA HIS A 74 0.57 5.03 1.60
C HIS A 74 -0.44 5.46 0.53
N PRO A 75 -1.59 4.77 0.44
CA PRO A 75 -2.54 5.03 -0.63
C PRO A 75 -3.20 6.40 -0.49
N VAL A 76 -3.50 6.98 -1.64
CA VAL A 76 -4.36 8.16 -1.78
C VAL A 76 -5.46 7.81 -2.77
N TYR A 77 -6.71 7.80 -2.33
CA TYR A 77 -7.86 7.47 -3.16
C TYR A 77 -8.74 8.70 -3.36
N ASN A 78 -8.81 9.19 -4.59
CA ASN A 78 -9.63 10.36 -4.95
C ASN A 78 -9.43 11.56 -3.98
N GLY A 79 -8.17 11.87 -3.66
CA GLY A 79 -7.81 12.94 -2.72
C GLY A 79 -7.91 12.58 -1.24
N TRP A 80 -8.22 11.33 -0.87
CA TRP A 80 -8.21 10.87 0.52
C TRP A 80 -6.98 10.02 0.81
N ALA A 81 -6.09 10.52 1.66
CA ALA A 81 -4.84 9.89 2.02
C ALA A 81 -4.99 9.03 3.28
N ALA A 82 -4.53 7.78 3.21
CA ALA A 82 -4.37 6.94 4.41
C ALA A 82 -3.37 7.59 5.35
N THR A 83 -3.83 7.89 6.56
CA THR A 83 -3.15 8.78 7.50
C THR A 83 -3.16 8.15 8.87
N PHE A 84 -2.00 8.16 9.53
CA PHE A 84 -1.86 7.76 10.91
C PHE A 84 -2.02 8.98 11.82
N ASP A 85 -2.91 8.93 12.79
CA ASP A 85 -3.03 9.97 13.82
C ASP A 85 -2.15 9.58 15.01
N PHE A 86 -1.10 10.37 15.27
CA PHE A 86 -0.13 10.08 16.33
C PHE A 86 -0.66 10.36 17.73
N GLY A 87 -1.77 11.09 17.89
CA GLY A 87 -2.36 11.32 19.21
C GLY A 87 -2.98 10.03 19.76
N PRO A 88 -4.07 9.52 19.15
CA PRO A 88 -4.73 8.28 19.54
C PRO A 88 -4.04 7.00 19.04
N ASN A 89 -2.99 7.12 18.20
CA ASN A 89 -2.29 6.01 17.56
C ASN A 89 -3.20 5.13 16.69
N ASP A 90 -3.99 5.75 15.82
CA ASP A 90 -4.91 5.03 14.94
C ASP A 90 -4.86 5.48 13.48
N TRP A 91 -5.22 4.55 12.59
CA TRP A 91 -5.28 4.78 11.15
C TRP A 91 -6.63 5.29 10.70
N GLY A 92 -6.63 6.10 9.65
CA GLY A 92 -7.81 6.58 8.99
C GLY A 92 -7.49 7.30 7.68
N TYR A 93 -8.41 8.15 7.24
CA TYR A 93 -8.30 8.89 5.99
C TYR A 93 -8.63 10.37 6.22
N VAL A 94 -7.75 11.25 5.72
CA VAL A 94 -8.00 12.70 5.61
C VAL A 94 -7.87 13.15 4.17
N ARG A 95 -8.38 14.34 3.87
CA ARG A 95 -8.13 15.03 2.60
C ARG A 95 -6.64 15.34 2.47
N VAL A 96 -6.02 14.88 1.38
CA VAL A 96 -4.58 14.96 1.15
C VAL A 96 -4.09 16.40 1.10
N GLU A 97 -4.91 17.34 0.64
CA GLU A 97 -4.56 18.77 0.65
C GLU A 97 -4.39 19.36 2.06
N CYS A 98 -4.90 18.68 3.09
CA CYS A 98 -4.73 19.07 4.49
C CYS A 98 -3.46 18.49 5.11
N LEU A 99 -2.71 17.66 4.39
CA LEU A 99 -1.43 17.14 4.84
C LEU A 99 -0.29 18.05 4.37
N GLY A 100 0.56 18.48 5.28
CA GLY A 100 1.75 19.26 4.96
C GLY A 100 2.79 19.20 6.07
N GLY A 101 3.79 20.08 6.00
CA GLY A 101 4.88 20.10 6.99
C GLY A 101 5.63 18.76 7.08
N TYR A 102 5.77 18.04 5.98
CA TYR A 102 6.43 16.74 5.96
C TYR A 102 7.85 16.82 6.55
N GLY A 103 8.18 15.87 7.42
CA GLY A 103 9.48 15.81 8.09
C GLY A 103 9.64 16.82 9.25
N SER A 104 8.59 17.58 9.58
CA SER A 104 8.58 18.50 10.74
C SER A 104 7.72 17.97 11.88
N TRP A 105 7.97 18.46 13.10
CA TRP A 105 7.22 18.16 14.33
C TRP A 105 6.71 19.45 14.94
#